data_AF-A0A0C9W4D1-F1
#
_entry.id   AF-A0A0C9W4D1-F1
#
_cell.length_a   1.000
_cell.length_b   1.000
_cell.length_c   1.000
_cell.angle_alpha   90.00
_cell.angle_beta   90.00
_cell.angle_gamma   90.00
#
_symmetry.space_group_name_H-M   'P 1'
#
loop_
_entity.id
_entity.type
_entity.pdbx_description
1 polymer ?
#
loop_
_entity_poly.entity_id
_entity_poly.type
_entity_poly.pdbx_seq_one_letter_code
_entity_poly.pdbx_strand_id
1 'polypeptide(L)'
;MKTSLSLLSLLAGLPTLLANPDPSIPVAGAAYFISSEIGFDGKLTVKSATSAGGLGSVVIFTAGPQPDPLSSQASVTVSGNFLYSVNAGSNTLAAFEINPKSPTHLQRIGKPLNTGGEFPISVAVSKKTGLICVLKMEERLTV
;
A
#
# COMPACT_ATOMS: atom_id res chain seq x y z
N MET A 1 -15.65 1.30 -27.38
CA MET A 1 -15.31 1.10 -25.94
C MET A 1 -14.33 2.18 -25.54
N LYS A 2 -14.72 3.05 -24.61
CA LYS A 2 -13.91 4.15 -24.11
C LYS A 2 -13.17 3.63 -22.87
N THR A 3 -11.95 3.15 -23.03
CA THR A 3 -11.13 2.63 -21.91
C THR A 3 -10.51 3.81 -21.16
N SER A 4 -11.06 4.11 -20.00
CA SER A 4 -10.49 5.01 -19.00
C SER A 4 -9.33 4.29 -18.30
N LEU A 5 -8.16 4.94 -18.15
CA LEU A 5 -7.03 4.37 -17.41
C LEU A 5 -7.27 4.54 -15.91
N SER A 6 -7.00 3.51 -15.11
CA SER A 6 -7.04 3.62 -13.64
C SER A 6 -5.62 3.75 -13.10
N LEU A 7 -5.38 4.75 -12.25
CA LEU A 7 -4.11 4.95 -11.54
C LEU A 7 -4.30 4.57 -10.08
N LEU A 8 -3.36 3.78 -9.54
CA LEU A 8 -3.32 3.41 -8.14
C LEU A 8 -2.04 3.96 -7.51
N SER A 9 -2.18 4.67 -6.39
CA SER A 9 -1.04 5.17 -5.61
C SER A 9 -1.15 4.70 -4.16
N LEU A 10 -0.03 4.39 -3.51
CA LEU A 10 0.05 4.10 -2.09
C LEU A 10 0.51 5.36 -1.35
N LEU A 11 -0.25 5.79 -0.35
CA LEU A 11 0.05 6.94 0.48
C LEU A 11 0.25 6.52 1.93
N ALA A 12 1.33 6.99 2.55
CA ALA A 12 1.63 6.84 3.97
C ALA A 12 1.64 8.23 4.62
N GLY A 13 0.87 8.43 5.70
CA GLY A 13 0.79 9.70 6.42
C GLY A 13 -0.63 10.29 6.49
N LEU A 14 -0.80 11.37 7.27
CA LEU A 14 -2.10 11.99 7.58
C LEU A 14 -2.92 12.25 6.30
N PRO A 15 -4.08 11.60 6.10
CA PRO A 15 -4.90 11.79 4.92
C PRO A 15 -5.64 13.13 5.02
N THR A 16 -5.09 14.20 4.46
CA THR A 16 -5.86 15.45 4.22
C THR A 16 -6.53 15.48 2.84
N LEU A 17 -6.58 14.35 2.12
CA LEU A 17 -7.10 14.29 0.74
C LEU A 17 -8.43 13.54 0.57
N LEU A 18 -9.20 13.35 1.63
CA LEU A 18 -10.57 12.82 1.51
C LEU A 18 -11.55 13.85 2.05
N ALA A 19 -12.39 14.39 1.17
CA ALA A 19 -13.44 15.35 1.49
C ALA A 19 -14.59 14.78 2.34
N ASN A 20 -14.36 13.69 3.11
CA ASN A 20 -15.22 13.11 4.15
C ASN A 20 -14.44 11.96 4.83
N PRO A 21 -13.63 12.21 5.87
CA PRO A 21 -13.05 11.13 6.65
C PRO A 21 -14.15 10.45 7.46
N ASP A 22 -14.27 9.13 7.33
CA ASP A 22 -14.99 8.33 8.31
C ASP A 22 -14.33 8.56 9.69
N PRO A 23 -15.07 9.07 10.69
CA PRO A 23 -14.52 9.44 11.99
C PRO A 23 -14.02 8.24 12.82
N SER A 24 -14.21 7.01 12.36
CA SER A 24 -13.69 5.80 13.01
C SER A 24 -12.22 5.48 12.64
N ILE A 25 -11.59 6.27 11.75
CA ILE A 25 -10.24 6.00 11.26
C ILE A 25 -9.19 6.78 12.08
N PRO A 26 -8.27 6.12 12.81
CA PRO A 26 -7.16 6.80 13.48
C PRO A 26 -6.19 7.39 12.46
N VAL A 27 -6.03 8.72 12.50
CA VAL A 27 -5.47 9.57 11.43
C VAL A 27 -3.93 9.64 11.46
N ALA A 28 -3.24 9.01 12.41
CA ALA A 28 -1.78 9.00 12.49
C ALA A 28 -1.20 7.63 12.06
N GLY A 29 -0.55 7.59 10.89
CA GLY A 29 0.31 6.47 10.48
C GLY A 29 -0.32 5.39 9.60
N ALA A 30 -1.62 5.41 9.31
CA ALA A 30 -2.25 4.40 8.45
C ALA A 30 -1.84 4.53 6.95
N ALA A 31 -1.63 3.39 6.28
CA ALA A 31 -1.34 3.31 4.85
C ALA A 31 -2.63 3.11 4.03
N TYR A 32 -2.75 3.82 2.89
CA TYR A 32 -3.93 3.79 2.02
C TYR A 32 -3.57 3.67 0.54
N PHE A 33 -4.34 2.88 -0.21
CA PHE A 33 -4.38 2.94 -1.66
C PHE A 33 -5.39 3.99 -2.12
N ILE A 34 -4.95 4.94 -2.92
CA ILE A 34 -5.82 5.90 -3.60
C ILE A 34 -6.00 5.43 -5.03
N SER A 35 -7.23 5.03 -5.35
CA SER A 35 -7.63 4.64 -6.71
C SER A 35 -8.24 5.82 -7.43
N SER A 36 -7.68 6.17 -8.58
CA SER A 36 -8.11 7.28 -9.41
C SER A 36 -8.43 6.82 -10.83
N GLU A 37 -9.31 7.55 -11.47
CA GLU A 37 -9.68 7.39 -12.87
C GLU A 37 -9.08 8.52 -13.70
N ILE A 38 -8.51 8.21 -14.86
CA ILE A 38 -7.99 9.19 -15.82
C ILE A 38 -9.04 9.41 -16.90
N GLY A 39 -9.68 10.58 -16.87
CA GLY A 39 -10.65 11.00 -17.88
C GLY A 39 -10.03 11.21 -19.26
N PHE A 40 -10.87 11.27 -20.29
CA PHE A 40 -10.45 11.60 -21.66
C PHE A 40 -9.87 13.01 -21.81
N ASP A 41 -10.14 13.87 -20.82
CA ASP A 41 -9.56 15.20 -20.68
C ASP A 41 -8.18 15.18 -19.99
N GLY A 42 -7.65 14.00 -19.68
CA GLY A 42 -6.37 13.80 -19.00
C GLY A 42 -6.41 14.07 -17.50
N LYS A 43 -7.58 14.37 -16.92
CA LYS A 43 -7.69 14.68 -15.49
C LYS A 43 -7.83 13.42 -14.65
N LEU A 44 -7.17 13.44 -13.49
CA LEU A 44 -7.30 12.42 -12.45
C LEU A 44 -8.50 12.76 -11.57
N THR A 45 -9.41 11.79 -11.41
CA THR A 45 -10.51 11.85 -10.45
C THR A 45 -10.36 10.75 -9.42
N VAL A 46 -10.21 11.10 -8.15
CA VAL A 46 -10.17 10.11 -7.07
C VAL A 46 -11.51 9.40 -6.98
N LYS A 47 -11.49 8.07 -7.01
CA LYS A 47 -12.70 7.22 -6.95
C LYS A 47 -12.85 6.55 -5.61
N SER A 48 -11.76 6.12 -4.98
CA SER A 48 -11.80 5.48 -3.68
C SER A 48 -10.47 5.62 -2.93
N ALA A 49 -10.55 5.43 -1.62
CA ALA A 49 -9.41 5.16 -0.76
C ALA A 49 -9.64 3.83 -0.03
N THR A 50 -8.68 2.92 -0.12
CA THR A 50 -8.73 1.61 0.53
C THR A 50 -7.60 1.50 1.52
N SER A 51 -7.91 1.24 2.80
CA SER A 51 -6.88 1.03 3.82
C SER A 51 -6.01 -0.19 3.47
N ALA A 52 -4.69 -0.03 3.48
CA ALA A 52 -3.72 -1.10 3.30
C ALA A 52 -3.66 -2.05 4.53
N GLY A 53 -4.33 -1.68 5.63
CA GLY A 53 -4.48 -2.52 6.83
C GLY A 53 -3.28 -2.53 7.76
N GLY A 54 -2.27 -1.73 7.46
CA GLY A 54 -1.13 -1.51 8.35
C GLY A 54 -0.79 -0.03 8.42
N LEU A 55 0.19 0.26 9.24
CA LEU A 55 0.82 1.56 9.30
C LEU A 55 1.84 1.66 8.15
N GLY A 56 1.89 2.81 7.48
CA GLY A 56 3.08 3.21 6.75
C GLY A 56 4.24 3.36 7.74
N SER A 57 5.50 3.42 7.29
CA SER A 57 6.53 3.80 8.26
C SER A 57 6.25 5.26 8.63
N VAL A 58 6.25 5.52 9.93
CA VAL A 58 6.33 6.86 10.46
C VAL A 58 7.62 6.83 11.24
N VAL A 59 8.75 7.02 10.53
CA VAL A 59 10.02 7.11 11.22
C VAL A 59 10.17 8.54 11.72
N ILE A 60 9.69 8.79 12.95
CA ILE A 60 10.00 10.02 13.66
C ILE A 60 11.40 9.83 14.25
N PHE A 61 12.42 10.16 13.48
CA PHE A 61 13.76 10.32 14.03
C PHE A 61 13.81 11.64 14.82
N THR A 62 14.64 11.69 15.87
CA THR A 62 14.89 12.91 16.69
C THR A 62 15.45 14.10 15.88
N ALA A 63 15.78 13.89 14.60
CA ALA A 63 16.27 14.89 13.66
C ALA A 63 15.19 15.51 12.74
N GLY A 64 13.91 15.15 12.90
CA GLY A 64 12.80 15.69 12.11
C GLY A 64 12.26 14.72 11.04
N PRO A 65 11.25 15.12 10.25
CA PRO A 65 10.66 14.28 9.21
C PRO A 65 11.70 14.01 8.11
N GLN A 66 12.08 12.75 7.91
CA GLN A 66 12.99 12.35 6.83
C GLN A 66 12.20 12.15 5.53
N PRO A 67 12.75 12.50 4.34
CA PRO A 67 12.04 12.39 3.05
C PRO A 67 11.59 11.00 2.61
N ASP A 68 11.91 9.95 3.39
CA ASP A 68 11.61 8.56 3.05
C ASP A 68 11.14 7.79 4.30
N PRO A 69 9.90 8.02 4.77
CA PRO A 69 9.34 7.30 5.89
C PRO A 69 8.85 5.91 5.43
N LEU A 70 9.52 5.25 4.48
CA LEU A 70 9.29 3.83 4.20
C LEU A 70 10.60 3.09 3.99
N SER A 71 11.65 3.78 3.50
CA SER A 71 12.84 3.15 2.92
C SER A 71 12.48 1.98 2.00
N SER A 72 11.28 2.02 1.40
CA SER A 72 10.67 0.89 0.68
C SER A 72 10.55 1.26 -0.79
N GLN A 73 11.32 0.57 -1.62
CA GLN A 73 11.18 0.62 -3.07
C GLN A 73 10.34 -0.57 -3.54
N ALA A 74 9.36 -0.32 -4.40
CA ALA A 74 8.38 -1.33 -4.84
C ALA A 74 7.62 -1.99 -3.67
N SER A 75 7.10 -1.16 -2.75
CA SER A 75 6.26 -1.60 -1.64
C SER A 75 4.91 -2.17 -2.08
N VAL A 76 4.54 -1.98 -3.35
CA VAL A 76 3.32 -2.49 -3.98
C VAL A 76 3.69 -3.24 -5.26
N THR A 77 3.16 -4.46 -5.42
CA THR A 77 3.29 -5.25 -6.65
C THR A 77 1.93 -5.78 -7.08
N VAL A 78 1.62 -5.66 -8.38
CA VAL A 78 0.41 -6.22 -8.99
C VAL A 78 0.77 -7.45 -9.83
N SER A 79 0.05 -8.56 -9.65
CA SER A 79 0.18 -9.76 -10.46
C SER A 79 -1.20 -10.31 -10.82
N GLY A 80 -1.58 -10.15 -12.09
CA GLY A 80 -2.93 -10.49 -12.55
C GLY A 80 -3.94 -9.54 -11.90
N ASN A 81 -4.99 -10.12 -11.30
CA ASN A 81 -6.02 -9.38 -10.56
C ASN A 81 -5.68 -9.24 -9.07
N PHE A 82 -4.43 -9.44 -8.67
CA PHE A 82 -4.02 -9.34 -7.27
C PHE A 82 -3.02 -8.22 -7.07
N LEU A 83 -3.16 -7.53 -5.95
CA LEU A 83 -2.24 -6.53 -5.46
C LEU A 83 -1.69 -6.98 -4.11
N TYR A 84 -0.39 -6.82 -3.93
CA TYR A 84 0.33 -7.11 -2.70
C TYR A 84 1.05 -5.87 -2.25
N SER A 85 1.02 -5.60 -0.94
CA SER A 85 1.72 -4.47 -0.36
C SER A 85 2.36 -4.80 0.96
N VAL A 86 3.56 -4.30 1.18
CA VAL A 86 4.22 -4.32 2.49
C VAL A 86 3.89 -3.07 3.28
N ASN A 87 3.67 -3.22 4.57
CA ASN A 87 3.41 -2.15 5.53
C ASN A 87 4.57 -2.10 6.51
N ALA A 88 5.56 -1.24 6.23
CA ALA A 88 6.80 -1.19 6.99
C ALA A 88 6.57 -0.89 8.48
N GLY A 89 5.71 0.09 8.80
CA GLY A 89 5.41 0.46 10.19
C GLY A 89 4.60 -0.57 10.97
N SER A 90 4.13 -1.64 10.32
CA SER A 90 3.40 -2.73 10.99
C SER A 90 3.99 -4.11 10.72
N ASN A 91 5.14 -4.21 10.05
CA ASN A 91 5.82 -5.48 9.76
C ASN A 91 4.94 -6.51 9.03
N THR A 92 3.97 -6.06 8.23
CA THR A 92 2.98 -6.92 7.58
C THR A 92 2.99 -6.84 6.07
N LEU A 93 2.48 -7.90 5.42
CA LEU A 93 2.09 -7.95 4.02
C LEU A 93 0.56 -8.00 3.94
N ALA A 94 -0.04 -7.17 3.11
CA ALA A 94 -1.47 -7.19 2.80
C ALA A 94 -1.70 -7.56 1.33
N ALA A 95 -2.78 -8.29 1.07
CA ALA A 95 -3.18 -8.72 -0.26
C ALA A 95 -4.59 -8.21 -0.58
N PHE A 96 -4.82 -7.87 -1.85
CA PHE A 96 -6.07 -7.34 -2.36
C PHE A 96 -6.40 -7.95 -3.71
N GLU A 97 -7.70 -8.11 -3.98
CA GLU A 97 -8.22 -8.43 -5.30
C GLU A 97 -8.63 -7.14 -6.03
N ILE A 98 -8.30 -7.10 -7.31
CA ILE A 98 -8.67 -6.08 -8.29
C ILE A 98 -9.79 -6.68 -9.14
N ASN A 99 -11.02 -6.23 -8.94
CA ASN A 99 -12.13 -6.62 -9.81
C ASN A 99 -11.97 -5.91 -11.17
N PRO A 100 -11.81 -6.61 -12.31
CA PRO A 100 -11.61 -5.98 -13.61
C PRO A 100 -12.82 -5.17 -14.09
N LYS A 101 -14.02 -5.42 -13.55
CA LYS A 101 -15.22 -4.62 -13.82
C LYS A 101 -15.30 -3.35 -12.98
N SER A 102 -14.56 -3.29 -11.88
CA SER A 102 -14.52 -2.15 -10.96
C SER A 102 -13.12 -1.98 -10.35
N PRO A 103 -12.09 -1.69 -11.18
CA PRO A 103 -10.69 -1.77 -10.77
C PRO A 103 -10.29 -0.72 -9.73
N THR A 104 -11.11 0.30 -9.55
CA THR A 104 -10.92 1.34 -8.54
C THR A 104 -11.48 0.97 -7.16
N HIS A 105 -11.97 -0.26 -6.96
CA HIS A 105 -12.50 -0.73 -5.68
C HIS A 105 -11.77 -2.01 -5.29
N LEU A 106 -10.66 -1.85 -4.56
CA LEU A 106 -9.85 -2.96 -4.08
C LEU A 106 -10.59 -3.71 -2.96
N GLN A 107 -10.54 -5.04 -3.00
CA GLN A 107 -11.09 -5.89 -1.95
C GLN A 107 -9.97 -6.57 -1.19
N ARG A 108 -9.88 -6.37 0.12
CA ARG A 108 -8.84 -6.99 0.95
C ARG A 108 -9.05 -8.50 1.03
N ILE A 109 -7.99 -9.26 0.80
CA ILE A 109 -7.98 -10.71 0.97
C ILE A 109 -7.47 -11.01 2.37
N GLY A 110 -8.37 -11.44 3.26
CA GLY A 110 -8.02 -11.80 4.63
C GLY A 110 -7.46 -10.63 5.45
N LYS A 111 -6.70 -10.96 6.50
CA LYS A 111 -6.01 -9.98 7.34
C LYS A 111 -4.55 -9.84 6.92
N PRO A 112 -3.91 -8.68 7.11
CA PRO A 112 -2.47 -8.53 6.89
C PRO A 112 -1.67 -9.59 7.65
N LEU A 113 -0.68 -10.17 6.98
CA LEU A 113 0.15 -11.26 7.49
C LEU A 113 1.48 -10.71 8.00
N ASN A 114 1.91 -11.15 9.18
CA ASN A 114 3.25 -10.81 9.69
C ASN A 114 4.33 -11.39 8.77
N THR A 115 5.30 -10.56 8.39
CA THR A 115 6.38 -10.93 7.46
C THR A 115 7.57 -11.66 8.14
N GLY A 116 7.51 -11.84 9.46
CA GLY A 116 8.53 -12.52 10.25
C GLY A 116 9.84 -11.74 10.35
N GLY A 117 9.78 -10.42 10.38
CA GLY A 117 10.93 -9.52 10.55
C GLY A 117 10.47 -8.08 10.62
N GLU A 118 11.41 -7.14 10.57
CA GLU A 118 11.10 -5.73 10.75
C GLU A 118 11.25 -4.93 9.44
N PHE A 119 10.46 -3.88 9.32
CA PHE A 119 10.49 -2.91 8.24
C PHE A 119 10.58 -3.59 6.85
N PRO A 120 9.57 -4.38 6.44
CA PRO A 120 9.55 -4.96 5.10
C PRO A 120 9.64 -3.86 4.03
N ILE A 121 10.58 -4.05 3.11
CA ILE A 121 11.08 -3.04 2.16
C ILE A 121 10.41 -3.19 0.80
N SER A 122 10.25 -4.42 0.32
CA SER A 122 9.81 -4.68 -1.04
C SER A 122 9.08 -6.01 -1.14
N VAL A 123 8.19 -6.13 -2.12
CA VAL A 123 7.47 -7.37 -2.43
C VAL A 123 7.57 -7.71 -3.90
N ALA A 124 7.90 -8.97 -4.21
CA ALA A 124 7.95 -9.51 -5.55
C ALA A 124 7.07 -10.75 -5.67
N VAL A 125 6.52 -10.99 -6.87
CA VAL A 125 5.65 -12.13 -7.15
C VAL A 125 6.16 -12.89 -8.36
N SER A 126 6.34 -14.20 -8.22
CA SER A 126 6.67 -15.11 -9.31
C SER A 126 5.39 -15.67 -9.92
N LYS A 127 5.04 -15.25 -11.14
CA LYS A 127 3.89 -15.81 -11.89
C LYS A 127 4.06 -17.30 -12.21
N LYS A 128 5.30 -17.78 -12.32
CA LYS A 128 5.60 -19.18 -12.65
C LYS A 128 5.34 -20.13 -11.48
N THR A 129 5.66 -19.70 -10.27
CA THR A 129 5.60 -20.55 -9.06
C THR A 129 4.50 -20.14 -8.09
N GLY A 130 3.87 -18.98 -8.27
CA GLY A 130 2.91 -18.41 -7.32
C GLY A 130 3.55 -17.88 -6.04
N LEU A 131 4.88 -17.87 -5.93
CA LEU A 131 5.58 -17.42 -4.73
C LEU A 131 5.52 -15.90 -4.60
N ILE A 132 5.33 -15.45 -3.37
CA ILE A 132 5.45 -14.06 -2.96
C ILE A 132 6.70 -13.97 -2.09
N CYS A 133 7.64 -13.10 -2.46
CA CYS A 133 8.87 -12.87 -1.73
C CYS A 133 8.86 -11.47 -1.14
N VAL A 134 9.21 -11.35 0.13
CA VAL A 134 9.30 -10.07 0.83
C VAL A 134 10.76 -9.83 1.21
N LEU A 135 11.32 -8.72 0.73
CA LEU A 135 12.59 -8.20 1.22
C LEU A 135 12.32 -7.45 2.52
N LYS A 136 13.17 -7.67 3.52
CA LYS A 136 13.01 -7.12 4.86
C LYS A 136 14.36 -6.70 5.43
N MET A 137 14.31 -5.82 6.41
CA MET A 137 15.47 -5.56 7.26
C MET A 137 15.62 -6.72 8.26
N GLU A 138 16.85 -7.14 8.52
CA GLU A 138 17.16 -8.09 9.58
C GLU A 138 17.85 -7.33 10.71
N GLU A 139 17.33 -7.44 11.94
CA GLU A 139 18.07 -7.04 13.12
C GLU A 139 18.88 -8.25 13.58
N ARG A 140 20.20 -8.18 13.40
CA ARG A 140 21.11 -9.21 13.90
C ARG A 140 21.08 -9.13 15.43
N LEU A 141 20.74 -10.24 16.09
CA LEU A 141 20.90 -10.38 17.55
C LEU A 141 22.34 -9.98 17.91
N THR A 142 22.48 -9.06 18.87
CA THR A 142 23.75 -8.78 19.57
C THR A 142 24.44 -10.10 19.93
N VAL A 143 25.69 -10.24 19.51
CA VAL A 143 26.62 -11.31 19.93
C VAL A 143 26.98 -11.12 21.38
#